data_AF-A0A6M4P8R7-F1
#
_entry.id   AF-A0A6M4P8R7-F1
#
_cell.length_a   1.000
_cell.length_b   1.000
_cell.length_c   1.000
_cell.angle_alpha   90.00
_cell.angle_beta   90.00
_cell.angle_gamma   90.00
#
_symmetry.space_group_name_H-M   'P 1'
#
loop_
_entity.id
_entity.type
_entity.pdbx_description
1 polymer ?
#
loop_
_entity_poly.entity_id
_entity_poly.type
_entity_poly.pdbx_seq_one_letter_code
_entity_poly.pdbx_strand_id
1 'polypeptide(L)'
;MGDKLLRVLDQIPPPLAFLADAVAKRRRALGLTRIGLHEAGGPSDSTMARLEAPTATTAYPRPSTLDRLDSGLKWVPGSAAGCLDLREPTPLEDNMPAAPAEALKPGMPPEELVTDGSAGDPLDFSYVAVPVEVLREGLLLIQQNLSPSDLAGGTSALDSLIRFAQQLSAAHATEVLERFGGPTRSIPGFLQITFAPYLLPDPPFDQSTDQQIDDQNYRRWLVGAQEDQSGRYACRLRNKLRAIALQAL
;
A
#
# COMPACT_ATOMS: atom_id res chain seq x y z
N MET A 1 -28.56 5.76 0.08
CA MET A 1 -27.14 5.48 -0.22
C MET A 1 -26.20 5.58 1.00
N GLY A 2 -26.71 5.88 2.22
CA GLY A 2 -25.88 5.97 3.45
C GLY A 2 -25.52 4.62 4.09
N ASP A 3 -26.32 3.58 3.89
CA ASP A 3 -26.13 2.28 4.57
C ASP A 3 -24.91 1.49 4.06
N LYS A 4 -24.50 1.71 2.80
CA LYS A 4 -23.35 1.03 2.18
C LYS A 4 -22.01 1.63 2.61
N LEU A 5 -21.94 2.95 2.79
CA LEU A 5 -20.73 3.64 3.25
C LEU A 5 -20.47 3.38 4.74
N LEU A 6 -21.52 3.38 5.57
CA LEU A 6 -21.41 3.01 6.99
C LEU A 6 -20.92 1.57 7.15
N ARG A 7 -21.44 0.62 6.36
CA ARG A 7 -20.96 -0.78 6.37
C ARG A 7 -19.50 -0.96 5.97
N VAL A 8 -18.92 -0.07 5.16
CA VAL A 8 -17.50 -0.14 4.78
C VAL A 8 -16.62 0.45 5.87
N LEU A 9 -17.08 1.51 6.55
CA LEU A 9 -16.37 2.12 7.68
C LEU A 9 -16.40 1.24 8.94
N ASP A 10 -17.34 0.29 9.04
CA ASP A 10 -17.43 -0.68 10.15
C ASP A 10 -16.62 -1.97 9.92
N GLN A 11 -15.98 -2.13 8.75
CA GLN A 11 -15.17 -3.31 8.44
C GLN A 11 -13.72 -3.13 8.86
N ILE A 12 -13.13 -4.19 9.41
CA ILE A 12 -11.70 -4.25 9.69
C ILE A 12 -10.95 -4.07 8.36
N PRO A 13 -9.98 -3.15 8.28
CA PRO A 13 -9.16 -3.01 7.07
C PRO A 13 -8.55 -4.36 6.67
N PRO A 14 -8.68 -4.81 5.40
CA PRO A 14 -8.22 -6.13 4.98
C PRO A 14 -6.74 -6.43 5.34
N PRO A 15 -5.80 -5.47 5.20
CA PRO A 15 -4.43 -5.63 5.70
C PRO A 15 -4.31 -5.99 7.19
N LEU A 16 -5.10 -5.35 8.04
CA LEU A 16 -5.10 -5.61 9.48
C LEU A 16 -5.73 -6.97 9.80
N ALA A 17 -6.80 -7.35 9.10
CA ALA A 17 -7.41 -8.66 9.25
C ALA A 17 -6.42 -9.79 8.84
N PHE A 18 -5.70 -9.60 7.74
CA PHE A 18 -4.69 -10.55 7.27
C PHE A 18 -3.51 -10.69 8.26
N LEU A 19 -2.95 -9.56 8.72
CA LEU A 19 -1.90 -9.57 9.73
C LEU A 19 -2.37 -10.26 11.02
N ALA A 20 -3.58 -9.96 11.48
CA ALA A 20 -4.16 -10.57 12.68
C ALA A 20 -4.25 -12.10 12.57
N ASP A 21 -4.75 -12.60 11.44
CA ASP A 21 -4.86 -14.03 11.18
C ASP A 21 -3.48 -14.70 11.10
N ALA A 22 -2.55 -14.11 10.33
CA ALA A 22 -1.19 -14.61 10.16
C ALA A 22 -0.44 -14.72 11.50
N VAL A 23 -0.52 -13.67 12.33
CA VAL A 23 0.07 -13.63 13.68
C VAL A 23 -0.55 -14.71 14.57
N ALA A 24 -1.88 -14.79 14.62
CA ALA A 24 -2.58 -15.73 15.48
C ALA A 24 -2.33 -17.20 15.05
N LYS A 25 -2.29 -17.47 13.75
CA LYS A 25 -1.98 -18.79 13.17
C LYS A 25 -0.55 -19.20 13.52
N ARG A 26 0.43 -18.32 13.29
CA ARG A 26 1.83 -18.61 13.57
C ARG A 26 2.11 -18.80 15.06
N ARG A 27 1.56 -17.94 15.91
CA ARG A 27 1.72 -18.06 17.36
C ARG A 27 1.19 -19.41 17.88
N ARG A 28 0.03 -19.85 17.37
CA ARG A 28 -0.53 -21.18 17.70
C ARG A 28 0.34 -22.32 17.18
N ALA A 29 0.88 -22.21 15.97
CA ALA A 29 1.80 -23.21 15.41
C ALA A 29 3.08 -23.36 16.23
N LEU A 30 3.58 -22.28 16.82
CA LEU A 30 4.72 -22.29 17.74
C LEU A 30 4.36 -22.71 19.18
N GLY A 31 3.07 -22.96 19.48
CA GLY A 31 2.61 -23.30 20.83
C GLY A 31 2.77 -22.16 21.84
N LEU A 32 2.93 -20.91 21.38
CA LEU A 32 3.21 -19.77 22.25
C LEU A 32 1.91 -19.16 22.80
N THR A 33 1.90 -18.80 24.08
CA THR A 33 0.91 -17.85 24.61
C THR A 33 1.30 -16.42 24.22
N ARG A 34 0.43 -15.43 24.41
CA ARG A 34 0.80 -14.02 24.15
C ARG A 34 1.93 -13.55 25.07
N ILE A 35 1.93 -14.01 26.32
CA ILE A 35 3.02 -13.78 27.28
C ILE A 35 4.31 -14.45 26.79
N GLY A 36 4.24 -15.73 26.38
CA GLY A 36 5.41 -16.44 25.85
C GLY A 36 5.96 -15.81 24.56
N LEU A 37 5.09 -15.23 23.73
CA LEU A 37 5.53 -14.47 22.56
C LEU A 37 6.27 -13.19 22.96
N HIS A 38 5.82 -12.48 24.00
CA HIS A 38 6.52 -11.31 24.51
C HIS A 38 7.90 -11.68 25.06
N GLU A 39 8.00 -12.77 25.83
CA GLU A 39 9.26 -13.33 26.32
C GLU A 39 10.21 -13.74 25.18
N ALA A 40 9.66 -14.18 24.05
CA ALA A 40 10.41 -14.47 22.82
C ALA A 40 10.83 -13.22 22.02
N GLY A 41 10.64 -12.00 22.56
CA GLY A 41 10.99 -10.74 21.90
C GLY A 41 9.85 -10.07 21.14
N GLY A 42 8.63 -10.60 21.24
CA GLY A 42 7.43 -10.04 20.64
C GLY A 42 6.88 -8.78 21.35
N PRO A 43 5.84 -8.15 20.77
CA PRO A 43 5.16 -7.01 21.39
C PRO A 43 4.54 -7.35 22.75
N SER A 44 4.16 -6.33 23.54
CA SER A 44 3.49 -6.53 24.83
C SER A 44 2.17 -7.31 24.67
N ASP A 45 1.72 -8.02 25.71
CA ASP A 45 0.45 -8.74 25.70
C ASP A 45 -0.75 -7.85 25.32
N SER A 46 -0.79 -6.62 25.85
CA SER A 46 -1.80 -5.62 25.48
C SER A 46 -1.76 -5.22 24.00
N THR A 47 -0.56 -5.13 23.42
CA THR A 47 -0.38 -4.85 22.00
C THR A 47 -0.81 -6.05 21.16
N MET A 48 -0.43 -7.26 21.57
CA MET A 48 -0.84 -8.52 20.93
C MET A 48 -2.35 -8.74 20.96
N ALA A 49 -3.00 -8.44 22.08
CA ALA A 49 -4.46 -8.54 22.21
C ALA A 49 -5.18 -7.64 21.19
N ARG A 50 -4.67 -6.41 21.01
CA ARG A 50 -5.20 -5.48 20.00
C ARG A 50 -4.92 -5.91 18.57
N LEU A 51 -3.76 -6.55 18.33
CA LEU A 51 -3.37 -7.04 17.00
C LEU A 51 -4.16 -8.28 16.57
N GLU A 52 -4.47 -9.20 17.49
CA GLU A 52 -5.23 -10.43 17.18
C GLU A 52 -6.74 -10.21 17.09
N ALA A 53 -7.24 -9.11 17.65
CA ALA A 53 -8.65 -8.73 17.61
C ALA A 53 -8.82 -7.27 17.15
N PRO A 54 -8.42 -6.95 15.90
CA PRO A 54 -8.56 -5.60 15.38
C PRO A 54 -10.04 -5.25 15.16
N THR A 55 -10.34 -3.97 15.26
CA THR A 55 -11.62 -3.34 14.90
C THR A 55 -11.42 -2.43 13.70
N ALA A 56 -12.51 -1.92 13.11
CA ALA A 56 -12.42 -0.95 12.01
C ALA A 56 -11.63 0.33 12.35
N THR A 57 -11.60 0.70 13.63
CA THR A 57 -10.89 1.87 14.15
C THR A 57 -9.48 1.55 14.68
N THR A 58 -9.04 0.29 14.58
CA THR A 58 -7.71 -0.10 15.06
C THR A 58 -6.63 0.53 14.21
N ALA A 59 -5.74 1.29 14.86
CA ALA A 59 -4.60 1.91 14.19
C ALA A 59 -3.59 0.84 13.73
N TYR A 60 -2.94 1.10 12.59
CA TYR A 60 -1.87 0.25 12.10
C TYR A 60 -0.69 0.15 13.10
N PRO A 61 -0.01 -1.02 13.16
CA PRO A 61 1.15 -1.19 14.01
C PRO A 61 2.30 -0.30 13.52
N ARG A 62 3.07 0.25 14.44
CA ARG A 62 4.30 1.00 14.10
C ARG A 62 5.37 0.03 13.56
N PRO A 63 6.35 0.50 12.77
CA PRO A 63 7.46 -0.34 12.27
C PRO A 63 8.15 -1.14 13.38
N SER A 64 8.46 -0.49 14.51
CA SER A 64 9.08 -1.17 15.66
C SER A 64 8.22 -2.27 16.30
N THR A 65 6.90 -2.23 16.13
CA THR A 65 6.01 -3.32 16.55
C THR A 65 6.06 -4.48 15.55
N LEU A 66 6.17 -4.18 14.24
CA LEU A 66 6.32 -5.19 13.19
C LEU A 66 7.64 -5.94 13.32
N ASP A 67 8.75 -5.24 13.58
CA ASP A 67 10.07 -5.86 13.82
C ASP A 67 10.07 -6.82 15.02
N ARG A 68 9.33 -6.45 16.07
CA ARG A 68 9.11 -7.31 17.24
C ARG A 68 8.26 -8.53 16.91
N LEU A 69 7.25 -8.40 16.04
CA LEU A 69 6.49 -9.55 15.56
C LEU A 69 7.38 -10.51 14.80
N ASP A 70 8.23 -10.01 13.89
CA ASP A 70 9.18 -10.85 13.15
C ASP A 70 10.10 -11.62 14.10
N SER A 71 10.64 -10.93 15.10
CA SER A 71 11.51 -11.52 16.12
C SER A 71 10.78 -12.60 16.94
N GLY A 72 9.63 -12.28 17.52
CA GLY A 72 8.90 -13.18 18.40
C GLY A 72 8.27 -14.37 17.68
N LEU A 73 7.83 -14.19 16.42
CA LEU A 73 7.20 -15.24 15.61
C LEU A 73 8.18 -16.04 14.75
N LYS A 74 9.48 -15.74 14.88
CA LYS A 74 10.56 -16.36 14.10
C LYS A 74 10.26 -16.26 12.60
N TRP A 75 9.91 -15.07 12.15
CA TRP A 75 9.81 -14.76 10.74
C TRP A 75 11.08 -14.08 10.23
N VAL A 76 11.32 -14.19 8.94
CA VAL A 76 12.33 -13.39 8.25
C VAL A 76 11.99 -11.90 8.47
N PRO A 77 12.97 -11.04 8.81
CA PRO A 77 12.74 -9.61 8.97
C PRO A 77 11.98 -9.01 7.78
N GLY A 78 10.94 -8.22 8.06
CA GLY A 78 10.04 -7.63 7.07
C GLY A 78 8.82 -8.49 6.73
N SER A 79 8.68 -9.71 7.26
CA SER A 79 7.52 -10.57 6.99
C SER A 79 6.23 -10.01 7.58
N ALA A 80 6.28 -9.49 8.81
CA ALA A 80 5.14 -8.86 9.46
C ALA A 80 4.70 -7.57 8.73
N ALA A 81 5.63 -6.81 8.17
CA ALA A 81 5.32 -5.70 7.29
C ALA A 81 4.68 -6.19 5.99
N GLY A 82 5.22 -7.25 5.38
CA GLY A 82 4.66 -7.89 4.18
C GLY A 82 3.23 -8.39 4.36
N CYS A 83 2.82 -8.80 5.57
CA CYS A 83 1.43 -9.12 5.86
C CYS A 83 0.47 -7.94 5.68
N LEU A 84 0.92 -6.70 5.94
CA LEU A 84 0.10 -5.50 5.66
C LEU A 84 -0.08 -5.27 4.15
N ASP A 85 0.80 -5.84 3.33
CA ASP A 85 0.68 -5.90 1.87
C ASP A 85 -0.05 -7.16 1.39
N LEU A 86 -0.67 -7.92 2.31
CA LEU A 86 -1.33 -9.21 2.06
C LEU A 86 -0.41 -10.30 1.49
N ARG A 87 0.90 -10.20 1.77
CA ARG A 87 1.88 -11.24 1.46
C ARG A 87 1.95 -12.26 2.59
N GLU A 88 2.07 -13.53 2.25
CA GLU A 88 2.32 -14.56 3.27
C GLU A 88 3.67 -14.32 3.97
N PRO A 89 3.71 -14.35 5.31
CA PRO A 89 4.94 -14.17 6.05
C PRO A 89 5.85 -15.39 5.88
N THR A 90 7.16 -15.20 5.88
CA THR A 90 8.14 -16.28 5.68
C THR A 90 8.73 -16.72 7.03
N PRO A 91 8.46 -17.96 7.49
CA PRO A 91 9.16 -18.56 8.62
C PRO A 91 10.68 -18.61 8.43
N LEU A 92 11.45 -18.35 9.49
CA LEU A 92 12.91 -18.45 9.44
C LEU A 92 13.38 -19.86 9.07
N GLU A 93 12.66 -20.89 9.49
CA GLU A 93 12.96 -22.28 9.13
C GLU A 93 12.82 -22.56 7.62
N ASP A 94 11.97 -21.84 6.90
CA ASP A 94 11.76 -22.01 5.46
C ASP A 94 12.82 -21.26 4.63
N ASN A 95 13.55 -20.33 5.26
CA ASN A 95 14.64 -19.56 4.64
C ASN A 95 16.03 -20.14 4.96
N MET A 96 16.10 -21.31 5.61
CA MET A 96 17.37 -22.00 5.83
C MET A 96 17.72 -22.77 4.55
N PRO A 97 18.86 -22.50 3.88
CA PRO A 97 19.27 -23.32 2.75
C PRO A 97 19.42 -24.76 3.26
N ALA A 98 18.70 -25.69 2.64
CA ALA A 98 18.85 -27.11 2.90
C ALA A 98 20.34 -27.44 2.85
N ALA A 99 20.90 -27.93 3.96
CA ALA A 99 22.28 -28.39 3.98
C ALA A 99 22.47 -29.40 2.83
N PRO A 100 23.43 -29.19 1.91
CA PRO A 100 23.56 -30.07 0.77
C PRO A 100 24.20 -31.40 1.21
N ALA A 101 23.42 -32.47 1.19
CA ALA A 101 23.96 -33.83 1.13
C ALA A 101 24.50 -34.06 -0.30
N GLU A 102 25.83 -34.23 -0.37
CA GLU A 102 26.63 -34.91 -1.40
C GLU A 102 26.22 -34.82 -2.89
N ALA A 103 27.07 -34.18 -3.71
CA ALA A 103 27.99 -34.90 -4.60
C ALA A 103 28.76 -33.91 -5.51
N LEU A 104 30.09 -34.04 -5.50
CA LEU A 104 31.01 -33.36 -6.40
C LEU A 104 30.65 -33.57 -7.88
N LYS A 105 30.60 -32.48 -8.64
CA LYS A 105 31.14 -32.41 -10.00
C LYS A 105 31.87 -31.08 -10.22
N PRO A 106 33.17 -31.08 -10.57
CA PRO A 106 33.90 -29.87 -10.90
C PRO A 106 33.75 -29.52 -12.39
N GLY A 107 33.49 -28.26 -12.70
CA GLY A 107 33.70 -27.71 -14.05
C GLY A 107 32.58 -26.81 -14.58
N MET A 108 32.56 -25.54 -14.17
CA MET A 108 32.08 -24.45 -15.03
C MET A 108 32.78 -23.14 -14.59
N PRO A 109 33.29 -22.31 -15.53
CA PRO A 109 34.02 -21.08 -15.20
C PRO A 109 33.08 -19.98 -14.67
N PRO A 110 33.62 -18.95 -14.00
CA PRO A 110 32.83 -17.93 -13.33
C PRO A 110 32.35 -16.88 -14.34
N GLU A 111 31.09 -16.95 -14.76
CA GLU A 111 30.44 -15.84 -15.45
C GLU A 111 29.48 -15.12 -14.49
N GLU A 112 29.99 -13.96 -14.08
CA GLU A 112 29.27 -12.72 -13.76
C GLU A 112 28.27 -12.75 -12.59
N LEU A 113 28.82 -12.41 -11.41
CA LEU A 113 28.11 -11.62 -10.41
C LEU A 113 27.59 -10.34 -11.07
N VAL A 114 26.36 -10.39 -11.59
CA VAL A 114 25.53 -9.20 -11.66
C VAL A 114 25.08 -8.95 -10.23
N THR A 115 25.85 -8.10 -9.56
CA THR A 115 25.40 -7.36 -8.38
C THR A 115 24.21 -6.52 -8.81
N ASP A 116 22.99 -7.06 -8.73
CA ASP A 116 21.83 -6.20 -8.82
C ASP A 116 21.80 -5.35 -7.55
N GLY A 117 21.79 -4.04 -7.79
CA GLY A 117 21.93 -3.04 -6.77
C GLY A 117 20.82 -3.17 -5.76
N SER A 118 21.13 -2.78 -4.53
CA SER A 118 20.15 -2.31 -3.58
C SER A 118 19.36 -1.18 -4.24
N ALA A 119 18.29 -1.53 -4.97
CA ALA A 119 17.19 -0.65 -5.23
C ALA A 119 16.65 -0.29 -3.84
N GLY A 120 16.70 1.00 -3.52
CA GLY A 120 16.18 1.53 -2.25
C GLY A 120 14.81 0.94 -1.95
N ASP A 121 14.57 0.73 -0.66
CA ASP A 121 13.34 0.16 -0.12
C ASP A 121 12.13 0.69 -0.91
N PRO A 122 11.45 -0.16 -1.71
CA PRO A 122 10.35 0.28 -2.55
C PRO A 122 9.17 0.81 -1.72
N LEU A 123 9.21 0.69 -0.39
CA LEU A 123 8.20 1.15 0.54
C LEU A 123 8.63 2.36 1.40
N ASP A 124 9.74 3.05 1.09
CA ASP A 124 10.04 4.33 1.76
C ASP A 124 9.08 5.44 1.25
N PHE A 125 7.94 5.55 1.93
CA PHE A 125 6.93 6.59 1.72
C PHE A 125 7.14 7.80 2.65
N SER A 126 8.38 8.16 2.96
CA SER A 126 8.65 9.37 3.75
C SER A 126 7.95 10.61 3.18
N TYR A 127 7.74 10.68 1.86
CA TYR A 127 7.03 11.78 1.20
C TYR A 127 6.16 11.32 -0.01
N VAL A 128 4.88 11.70 0.01
CA VAL A 128 3.96 11.61 -1.14
C VAL A 128 3.78 13.00 -1.73
N ALA A 129 4.12 13.18 -3.00
CA ALA A 129 3.89 14.44 -3.68
C ALA A 129 2.39 14.54 -4.05
N VAL A 130 1.70 15.53 -3.50
CA VAL A 130 0.33 15.87 -3.88
C VAL A 130 0.37 17.17 -4.69
N PRO A 131 -0.26 17.24 -5.89
CA PRO A 131 -0.35 18.48 -6.64
C PRO A 131 -0.95 19.60 -5.79
N VAL A 132 -0.34 20.79 -5.83
CA VAL A 132 -0.75 21.94 -5.00
C VAL A 132 -2.18 22.39 -5.34
N GLU A 133 -2.61 22.17 -6.58
CA GLU A 133 -3.95 22.45 -7.07
C GLU A 133 -4.99 21.60 -6.34
N VAL A 134 -4.70 20.31 -6.11
CA VAL A 134 -5.57 19.42 -5.32
C VAL A 134 -5.72 19.95 -3.90
N LEU A 135 -4.60 20.32 -3.26
CA LEU A 135 -4.63 20.91 -1.91
C LEU A 135 -5.38 22.25 -1.86
N ARG A 136 -5.21 23.09 -2.89
CA ARG A 136 -5.90 24.37 -3.05
C ARG A 136 -7.41 24.17 -3.17
N GLU A 137 -7.87 23.24 -4.01
CA GLU A 137 -9.30 22.92 -4.14
C GLU A 137 -9.88 22.43 -2.81
N GLY A 138 -9.15 21.58 -2.08
CA GLY A 138 -9.54 21.16 -0.74
C GLY A 138 -9.68 22.29 0.25
N LEU A 139 -8.69 23.18 0.30
CA LEU A 139 -8.71 24.36 1.17
C LEU A 139 -9.85 25.32 0.80
N LEU A 140 -10.11 25.53 -0.49
CA LEU A 140 -11.23 26.34 -0.96
C LEU A 140 -12.57 25.72 -0.56
N LEU A 141 -12.74 24.41 -0.73
CA LEU A 141 -13.97 23.70 -0.35
C LEU A 141 -14.21 23.75 1.17
N ILE A 142 -13.16 23.57 1.96
CA ILE A 142 -13.18 23.73 3.42
C ILE A 142 -13.58 25.18 3.79
N GLN A 143 -12.93 26.19 3.20
CA GLN A 143 -13.19 27.60 3.51
C GLN A 143 -14.58 28.07 3.07
N GLN A 144 -15.12 27.52 1.98
CA GLN A 144 -16.42 27.92 1.42
C GLN A 144 -17.60 27.20 2.06
N ASN A 145 -17.43 25.96 2.56
CA ASN A 145 -18.54 25.11 3.00
C ASN A 145 -18.51 24.72 4.49
N LEU A 146 -17.45 25.06 5.24
CA LEU A 146 -17.40 24.87 6.69
C LEU A 146 -17.76 26.16 7.45
N SER A 147 -18.70 26.95 6.92
CA SER A 147 -19.48 27.80 7.82
C SER A 147 -20.45 26.90 8.59
N PRO A 148 -20.62 27.07 9.92
CA PRO A 148 -21.51 26.23 10.74
C PRO A 148 -22.95 26.13 10.21
N SER A 149 -23.39 27.12 9.42
CA SER A 149 -24.70 27.19 8.79
C SER A 149 -24.87 26.29 7.56
N ASP A 150 -23.80 25.96 6.83
CA ASP A 150 -23.87 25.15 5.60
C ASP A 150 -23.90 23.64 5.89
N LEU A 151 -23.35 23.23 7.04
CA LEU A 151 -23.50 21.87 7.59
C LEU A 151 -24.98 21.54 7.91
N ALA A 152 -25.82 22.55 8.13
CA ALA A 152 -27.26 22.38 8.33
C ALA A 152 -28.04 22.20 7.01
N GLY A 153 -27.43 22.55 5.85
CA GLY A 153 -28.01 22.41 4.50
C GLY A 153 -27.79 21.03 3.84
N GLY A 154 -27.07 20.13 4.50
CA GLY A 154 -27.16 18.66 4.37
C GLY A 154 -26.54 17.99 3.13
N THR A 155 -26.73 18.51 1.91
CA THR A 155 -26.39 17.76 0.69
C THR A 155 -25.24 18.37 -0.12
N SER A 156 -25.24 19.69 -0.39
CA SER A 156 -24.24 20.31 -1.28
C SER A 156 -22.81 20.35 -0.71
N ALA A 157 -22.67 20.60 0.60
CA ALA A 157 -21.38 20.62 1.28
C ALA A 157 -20.76 19.22 1.39
N LEU A 158 -21.58 18.20 1.62
CA LEU A 158 -21.16 16.80 1.65
C LEU A 158 -20.71 16.34 0.26
N ASP A 159 -21.47 16.66 -0.79
CA ASP A 159 -21.10 16.34 -2.17
C ASP A 159 -19.77 17.00 -2.56
N SER A 160 -19.55 18.24 -2.12
CA SER A 160 -18.31 18.99 -2.31
C SER A 160 -17.11 18.32 -1.62
N LEU A 161 -17.28 17.86 -0.38
CA LEU A 161 -16.25 17.14 0.36
C LEU A 161 -15.94 15.76 -0.26
N ILE A 162 -16.98 15.05 -0.72
CA ILE A 162 -16.82 13.76 -1.43
C ILE A 162 -16.00 13.98 -2.71
N ARG A 163 -16.33 14.99 -3.52
CA ARG A 163 -15.56 15.32 -4.73
C ARG A 163 -14.10 15.63 -4.41
N PHE A 164 -13.85 16.40 -3.36
CA PHE A 164 -12.48 16.67 -2.93
C PHE A 164 -11.72 15.39 -2.54
N ALA A 165 -12.32 14.55 -1.70
CA ALA A 165 -11.70 13.30 -1.26
C ALA A 165 -11.40 12.38 -2.45
N GLN A 166 -12.28 12.34 -3.45
CA GLN A 166 -12.06 11.60 -4.70
C GLN A 166 -10.89 12.19 -5.52
N GLN A 167 -10.80 13.52 -5.65
CA GLN A 167 -9.68 14.16 -6.36
C GLN A 167 -8.33 13.90 -5.67
N LEU A 168 -8.30 14.02 -4.35
CA LEU A 168 -7.10 13.74 -3.55
C LEU A 168 -6.68 12.27 -3.68
N SER A 169 -7.64 11.36 -3.58
CA SER A 169 -7.40 9.92 -3.74
C SER A 169 -6.92 9.55 -5.14
N ALA A 170 -7.46 10.19 -6.19
CA ALA A 170 -7.01 9.99 -7.57
C ALA A 170 -5.58 10.49 -7.79
N ALA A 171 -5.23 11.64 -7.21
CA ALA A 171 -3.86 12.18 -7.27
C ALA A 171 -2.86 11.28 -6.51
N HIS A 172 -3.25 10.83 -5.32
CA HIS A 172 -2.47 9.86 -4.54
C HIS A 172 -2.27 8.54 -5.30
N ALA A 173 -3.33 8.01 -5.92
CA ALA A 173 -3.23 6.81 -6.75
C ALA A 173 -2.24 7.00 -7.89
N THR A 174 -2.27 8.13 -8.61
CA THR A 174 -1.29 8.43 -9.66
C THR A 174 0.13 8.41 -9.12
N GLU A 175 0.41 9.14 -8.04
CA GLU A 175 1.76 9.25 -7.47
C GLU A 175 2.31 7.87 -7.05
N VAL A 176 1.50 7.05 -6.38
CA VAL A 176 1.90 5.70 -5.98
C VAL A 176 2.13 4.84 -7.22
N LEU A 177 1.18 4.79 -8.15
CA LEU A 177 1.29 3.96 -9.35
C LEU A 177 2.46 4.37 -10.26
N GLU A 178 2.88 5.63 -10.27
CA GLU A 178 4.08 6.08 -11.01
C GLU A 178 5.38 5.52 -10.42
N ARG A 179 5.41 5.25 -9.10
CA ARG A 179 6.59 4.68 -8.43
C ARG A 179 6.71 3.18 -8.67
N PHE A 180 5.59 2.46 -8.67
CA PHE A 180 5.56 1.00 -8.78
C PHE A 180 5.25 0.47 -10.18
N GLY A 181 4.47 1.19 -10.95
CA GLY A 181 3.93 0.75 -12.23
C GLY A 181 4.78 1.11 -13.44
N GLY A 182 4.23 0.81 -14.61
CA GLY A 182 4.84 1.03 -15.91
C GLY A 182 5.03 -0.26 -16.71
N PRO A 183 5.45 -0.15 -17.98
CA PRO A 183 5.40 -1.25 -18.94
C PRO A 183 6.34 -2.41 -18.61
N THR A 184 7.36 -2.18 -17.78
CA THR A 184 8.34 -3.20 -17.38
C THR A 184 8.17 -3.62 -15.92
N ARG A 185 7.13 -3.15 -15.22
CA ARG A 185 6.93 -3.38 -13.78
C ARG A 185 5.55 -3.95 -13.54
N SER A 186 5.47 -4.91 -12.63
CA SER A 186 4.18 -5.45 -12.16
C SER A 186 3.80 -4.76 -10.86
N ILE A 187 2.57 -4.25 -10.80
CA ILE A 187 2.08 -3.58 -9.61
C ILE A 187 1.53 -4.63 -8.63
N PRO A 188 1.92 -4.60 -7.35
CA PRO A 188 1.36 -5.45 -6.31
C PRO A 188 -0.18 -5.46 -6.32
N GLY A 189 -0.78 -6.65 -6.16
CA GLY A 189 -2.23 -6.84 -6.26
C GLY A 189 -3.03 -6.00 -5.25
N PHE A 190 -2.49 -5.75 -4.06
CA PHE A 190 -3.17 -4.91 -3.06
C PHE A 190 -3.33 -3.46 -3.56
N LEU A 191 -2.36 -2.88 -4.28
CA LEU A 191 -2.48 -1.53 -4.85
C LEU A 191 -3.54 -1.50 -5.96
N GLN A 192 -3.69 -2.59 -6.72
CA GLN A 192 -4.76 -2.71 -7.71
C GLN A 192 -6.14 -2.73 -7.02
N ILE A 193 -6.26 -3.40 -5.87
CA ILE A 193 -7.50 -3.45 -5.08
C ILE A 193 -7.77 -2.09 -4.42
N THR A 194 -6.78 -1.51 -3.74
CA THR A 194 -6.89 -0.21 -3.04
C THR A 194 -7.29 0.91 -4.00
N PHE A 195 -6.73 0.91 -5.20
CA PHE A 195 -7.03 1.93 -6.22
C PHE A 195 -8.03 1.46 -7.28
N ALA A 196 -8.72 0.33 -7.07
CA ALA A 196 -9.64 -0.24 -8.05
C ALA A 196 -10.62 0.78 -8.65
N PRO A 197 -11.26 1.69 -7.86
CA PRO A 197 -12.16 2.70 -8.42
C PRO A 197 -11.51 3.63 -9.47
N TYR A 198 -10.19 3.84 -9.41
CA TYR A 198 -9.43 4.69 -10.32
C TYR A 198 -8.77 3.92 -11.47
N LEU A 199 -8.98 2.60 -11.53
CA LEU A 199 -8.44 1.69 -12.55
C LEU A 199 -9.54 1.10 -13.45
N LEU A 200 -10.82 1.34 -13.12
CA LEU A 200 -11.94 1.00 -13.98
C LEU A 200 -11.94 1.85 -15.27
N PRO A 201 -12.62 1.42 -16.34
CA PRO A 201 -12.75 2.22 -17.55
C PRO A 201 -13.44 3.55 -17.34
N ASP A 202 -14.47 3.56 -16.50
CA ASP A 202 -15.24 4.75 -16.19
C ASP A 202 -14.68 5.46 -14.95
N PRO A 203 -14.49 6.78 -14.98
CA PRO A 203 -14.08 7.55 -13.81
C PRO A 203 -15.12 7.55 -12.70
N PRO A 204 -14.68 7.60 -11.43
CA PRO A 204 -15.58 7.71 -10.29
C PRO A 204 -16.15 9.14 -10.12
N PHE A 205 -16.08 10.01 -11.14
CA PHE A 205 -16.59 11.38 -11.08
C PHE A 205 -17.83 11.53 -11.98
N ASP A 206 -18.91 12.09 -11.42
CA ASP A 206 -20.20 12.26 -12.10
C ASP A 206 -20.12 13.11 -13.39
N GLN A 207 -19.16 14.04 -13.47
CA GLN A 207 -18.88 14.88 -14.65
C GLN A 207 -17.37 14.99 -14.83
N SER A 208 -16.78 13.96 -15.42
CA SER A 208 -15.34 13.93 -15.63
C SER A 208 -14.91 14.87 -16.75
N THR A 209 -13.90 15.69 -16.47
CA THR A 209 -13.19 16.48 -17.48
C THR A 209 -12.30 15.60 -18.35
N ASP A 210 -11.96 16.07 -19.55
CA ASP A 210 -11.03 15.36 -20.45
C ASP A 210 -9.70 15.04 -19.77
N GLN A 211 -9.21 15.95 -18.91
CA GLN A 211 -7.99 15.75 -18.14
C GLN A 211 -8.13 14.59 -17.13
N GLN A 212 -9.27 14.48 -16.44
CA GLN A 212 -9.51 13.40 -15.48
C GLN A 212 -9.63 12.04 -16.18
N ILE A 213 -10.26 12.02 -17.35
CA ILE A 213 -10.33 10.82 -18.21
C ILE A 213 -8.92 10.43 -18.68
N ASP A 214 -8.10 11.41 -19.10
CA ASP A 214 -6.72 11.15 -19.51
C ASP A 214 -5.87 10.60 -18.36
N ASP A 215 -5.96 11.21 -17.18
CA ASP A 215 -5.25 10.76 -15.98
C ASP A 215 -5.67 9.36 -15.55
N GLN A 216 -6.93 8.97 -15.78
CA GLN A 216 -7.39 7.61 -15.51
C GLN A 216 -6.84 6.60 -16.51
N ASN A 217 -6.87 6.94 -17.79
CA ASN A 217 -6.24 6.11 -18.82
C ASN A 217 -4.74 5.96 -18.56
N TYR A 218 -4.08 6.99 -18.06
CA TYR A 218 -2.70 6.92 -17.61
C TYR A 218 -2.51 5.95 -16.44
N ARG A 219 -3.32 6.02 -15.37
CA ARG A 219 -3.28 5.05 -14.26
C ARG A 219 -3.53 3.61 -14.73
N ARG A 220 -4.46 3.43 -15.67
CA ARG A 220 -4.72 2.13 -16.28
C ARG A 220 -3.55 1.62 -17.11
N TRP A 221 -2.85 2.50 -17.82
CA TRP A 221 -1.64 2.14 -18.56
C TRP A 221 -0.51 1.74 -17.61
N LEU A 222 -0.35 2.42 -16.47
CA LEU A 222 0.64 2.07 -15.45
C LEU A 222 0.45 0.63 -14.92
N VAL A 223 -0.79 0.13 -14.89
CA VAL A 223 -1.12 -1.24 -14.45
C VAL A 223 -1.22 -2.25 -15.61
N GLY A 224 -0.96 -1.81 -16.85
CA GLY A 224 -1.06 -2.66 -18.05
C GLY A 224 -2.48 -2.90 -18.57
N ALA A 225 -3.48 -2.16 -18.08
CA ALA A 225 -4.90 -2.27 -18.47
C ALA A 225 -5.33 -1.30 -19.57
N GLN A 226 -4.39 -0.53 -20.13
CA GLN A 226 -4.59 0.42 -21.23
C GLN A 226 -3.30 0.50 -22.05
N GLU A 227 -3.41 0.71 -23.36
CA GLU A 227 -2.27 0.91 -24.24
C GLU A 227 -1.91 2.39 -24.40
N ASP A 228 -0.62 2.70 -24.54
CA ASP A 228 -0.14 4.05 -24.85
C ASP A 228 0.10 4.21 -26.35
N GLN A 229 -0.95 4.60 -27.07
CA GLN A 229 -0.93 4.70 -28.54
C GLN A 229 0.04 5.78 -29.06
N SER A 230 0.32 6.81 -28.27
CA SER A 230 1.13 7.97 -28.69
C SER A 230 2.51 8.05 -28.02
N GLY A 231 2.83 7.12 -27.09
CA GLY A 231 4.05 7.18 -26.29
C GLY A 231 4.06 8.30 -25.24
N ARG A 232 2.93 8.99 -25.04
CA ARG A 232 2.81 10.15 -24.14
C ARG A 232 2.90 9.74 -22.68
N TYR A 233 2.34 8.59 -22.31
CA TYR A 233 2.34 8.07 -20.95
C TYR A 233 3.72 7.57 -20.57
N ALA A 234 4.40 6.89 -21.48
CA ALA A 234 5.80 6.54 -21.32
C ALA A 234 6.70 7.78 -21.14
N CYS A 235 6.43 8.86 -21.89
CA CYS A 235 7.14 10.13 -21.73
C CYS A 235 6.90 10.77 -20.34
N ARG A 236 5.63 10.86 -19.92
CA ARG A 236 5.23 11.38 -18.60
C ARG A 236 5.92 10.63 -17.46
N LEU A 237 5.87 9.30 -17.48
CA LEU A 237 6.47 8.45 -16.45
C LEU A 237 7.99 8.64 -16.39
N ARG A 238 8.69 8.67 -17.53
CA ARG A 238 10.15 8.90 -17.56
C ARG A 238 10.53 10.25 -16.96
N ASN A 239 9.77 11.30 -17.25
CA ASN A 239 10.02 12.63 -16.70
C ASN A 239 9.81 12.64 -15.17
N LYS A 240 8.75 11.96 -14.69
CA LYS A 240 8.47 11.84 -13.26
C LYS A 240 9.58 11.09 -12.51
N LEU A 241 9.99 9.92 -13.00
CA LEU A 241 11.03 9.12 -12.36
C LEU A 241 12.38 9.86 -12.31
N ARG A 242 12.71 10.63 -13.36
CA ARG A 242 13.89 11.52 -13.34
C ARG A 242 13.78 12.59 -12.26
N ALA A 243 12.61 13.22 -12.10
CA ALA A 243 12.39 14.24 -11.08
C ALA A 243 12.52 13.66 -9.65
N ILE A 244 12.00 12.45 -9.41
CA ILE A 244 12.12 11.76 -8.11
C ILE A 244 13.58 11.41 -7.83
N ALA A 245 14.30 10.85 -8.81
CA ALA A 245 15.71 10.47 -8.64
C ALA A 245 16.61 11.67 -8.29
N LEU A 246 16.29 12.87 -8.81
CA LEU A 246 17.00 14.10 -8.48
C LEU A 246 16.71 14.64 -7.07
N GLN A 247 15.61 14.22 -6.43
CA GLN A 247 15.25 14.63 -5.07
C GLN A 247 15.84 13.71 -3.98
N ALA A 248 16.38 12.55 -4.38
CA ALA A 248 16.99 11.56 -3.49
C ALA A 248 18.52 11.72 -3.36
N LEU A 249 19.11 12.70 -4.04
CA LEU A 249 20.53 13.10 -3.99
C LEU A 249 20.71 14.36 -3.15
#